data_AF-A0A7Z7FCF3-F1
#
_entry.id   AF-A0A7Z7FCF3-F1
#
_cell.length_a   1.000
_cell.length_b   1.000
_cell.length_c   1.000
_cell.angle_alpha   90.00
_cell.angle_beta   90.00
_cell.angle_gamma   90.00
#
_symmetry.space_group_name_H-M   'P 1'
#
loop_
_entity.id
_entity.type
_entity.pdbx_description
1 polymer ?
#
loop_
_entity_poly.entity_id
_entity_poly.type
_entity_poly.pdbx_seq_one_letter_code
_entity_poly.pdbx_strand_id
1 'polypeptide(L)'
;MNEHPLKIIQDKDNELFNIIEASQENALSEGSIPLKYKFLIALALDADHGAENGVKVLAMQAMAAGATKEEIMEAVRIANYIGGIGSVYTAANALRDIL
;
A
#
# COMPACT_ATOMS: atom_id res chain seq x y z
N MET A 1 -3.67 3.90 21.81
CA MET A 1 -4.29 3.90 20.47
C MET A 1 -3.59 4.97 19.68
N ASN A 2 -2.94 4.61 18.58
CA ASN A 2 -2.37 5.62 17.70
C ASN A 2 -3.53 6.40 17.06
N GLU A 3 -3.37 7.70 16.97
CA GLU A 3 -4.35 8.61 16.35
C GLU A 3 -4.52 8.28 14.85
N HIS A 4 -5.71 8.53 14.30
CA HIS A 4 -5.98 8.26 12.88
C HIS A 4 -5.03 9.11 12.01
N PRO A 5 -4.36 8.55 10.97
CA PRO A 5 -3.40 9.31 10.16
C PRO A 5 -3.98 10.58 9.53
N LEU A 6 -5.27 10.57 9.21
CA LEU A 6 -6.00 11.70 8.63
C LEU A 6 -6.78 12.54 9.66
N LYS A 7 -6.47 12.44 10.96
CA LYS A 7 -7.23 13.16 12.01
C LYS A 7 -7.28 14.68 11.77
N ILE A 8 -6.19 15.28 11.35
CA ILE A 8 -6.16 16.70 11.00
C ILE A 8 -7.12 17.05 9.84
N ILE A 9 -7.28 16.15 8.86
CA ILE A 9 -8.23 16.33 7.77
C ILE A 9 -9.65 16.14 8.29
N GLN A 10 -9.91 15.10 9.10
CA GLN A 10 -11.22 14.90 9.75
C GLN A 10 -11.67 16.15 10.53
N ASP A 11 -10.76 16.78 11.27
CA ASP A 11 -11.08 17.95 12.11
C ASP A 11 -11.25 19.25 11.31
N LYS A 12 -10.64 19.35 10.13
CA LYS A 12 -10.66 20.57 9.29
C LYS A 12 -11.62 20.50 8.12
N ASP A 13 -11.85 19.29 7.60
CA ASP A 13 -12.66 18.99 6.43
C ASP A 13 -13.18 17.54 6.53
N ASN A 14 -14.23 17.36 7.32
CA ASN A 14 -14.81 16.04 7.56
C ASN A 14 -15.48 15.46 6.30
N GLU A 15 -15.91 16.30 5.34
CA GLU A 15 -16.49 15.82 4.09
C GLU A 15 -15.41 15.18 3.22
N LEU A 16 -14.26 15.84 3.05
CA LEU A 16 -13.13 15.26 2.34
C LEU A 16 -12.64 13.98 3.01
N PHE A 17 -12.55 13.97 4.35
CA PHE A 17 -12.20 12.77 5.09
C PHE A 17 -13.12 11.59 4.75
N ASN A 18 -14.43 11.78 4.81
CA ASN A 18 -15.39 10.72 4.51
C ASN A 18 -15.29 10.22 3.06
N ILE A 19 -15.04 11.12 2.10
CA ILE A 19 -14.86 10.75 0.68
C ILE A 19 -13.61 9.89 0.50
N ILE A 20 -12.50 10.25 1.16
CA ILE A 20 -11.24 9.50 1.08
C ILE A 20 -11.40 8.11 1.71
N GLU A 21 -11.99 8.04 2.91
CA GLU A 21 -12.23 6.76 3.61
C GLU A 21 -13.15 5.84 2.79
N ALA A 22 -14.26 6.38 2.27
CA ALA A 22 -15.19 5.59 1.44
C ALA A 22 -14.54 5.10 0.14
N SER A 23 -13.66 5.91 -0.48
CA SER A 23 -12.89 5.51 -1.65
C SER A 23 -11.90 4.39 -1.33
N GLN A 24 -11.18 4.51 -0.21
CA GLN A 24 -10.26 3.48 0.25
C GLN A 24 -10.99 2.17 0.56
N GLU A 25 -12.11 2.24 1.29
CA GLU A 25 -12.94 1.08 1.62
C GLU A 25 -13.47 0.41 0.34
N ASN A 26 -13.99 1.19 -0.62
CA ASN A 26 -14.48 0.67 -1.89
C ASN A 26 -13.40 -0.08 -2.67
N ALA A 27 -12.17 0.44 -2.69
CA ALA A 27 -11.06 -0.18 -3.39
C ALA A 27 -10.54 -1.44 -2.66
N LEU A 28 -10.37 -1.35 -1.34
CA LEU A 28 -9.62 -2.30 -0.51
C LEU A 28 -10.50 -3.16 0.42
N SER A 29 -11.79 -3.31 0.13
CA SER A 29 -12.66 -4.31 0.79
C SER A 29 -12.55 -5.70 0.15
N GLU A 30 -13.06 -6.72 0.84
CA GLU A 30 -13.25 -8.06 0.25
C GLU A 30 -14.10 -7.99 -1.03
N GLY A 31 -13.82 -8.89 -1.97
CA GLY A 31 -14.49 -8.94 -3.26
C GLY A 31 -13.96 -10.06 -4.16
N SER A 32 -14.13 -9.92 -5.48
CA SER A 32 -13.69 -10.96 -6.44
C SER A 32 -12.16 -11.13 -6.51
N ILE A 33 -11.41 -10.07 -6.22
CA ILE A 33 -9.95 -10.14 -6.05
C ILE A 33 -9.69 -10.27 -4.55
N PRO A 34 -9.07 -11.38 -4.08
CA PRO A 34 -8.68 -11.53 -2.69
C PRO A 34 -7.84 -10.36 -2.18
N LEU A 35 -8.05 -9.95 -0.93
CA LEU A 35 -7.40 -8.77 -0.33
C LEU A 35 -5.88 -8.76 -0.51
N LYS A 36 -5.22 -9.92 -0.32
CA LYS A 36 -3.75 -9.99 -0.47
C LYS A 36 -3.29 -9.51 -1.85
N TYR A 37 -4.01 -9.82 -2.91
CA TYR A 37 -3.65 -9.40 -4.26
C TYR A 37 -3.95 -7.92 -4.50
N LYS A 38 -5.03 -7.38 -3.92
CA LYS A 38 -5.30 -5.94 -3.96
C LYS A 38 -4.18 -5.14 -3.30
N PHE A 39 -3.71 -5.57 -2.13
CA PHE A 39 -2.60 -4.93 -1.43
C PHE A 39 -1.28 -5.06 -2.19
N LEU A 40 -0.99 -6.20 -2.81
CA LEU A 40 0.20 -6.36 -3.67
C LEU A 40 0.16 -5.45 -4.90
N ILE A 41 -1.00 -5.28 -5.53
CA ILE A 41 -1.18 -4.34 -6.65
C ILE A 41 -0.94 -2.91 -6.18
N ALA A 42 -1.59 -2.50 -5.08
CA ALA A 42 -1.40 -1.16 -4.52
C ALA A 42 0.06 -0.92 -4.11
N LEU A 43 0.73 -1.91 -3.53
CA LEU A 43 2.14 -1.84 -3.15
C LEU A 43 3.03 -1.57 -4.35
N ALA A 44 2.79 -2.27 -5.47
CA ALA A 44 3.56 -2.06 -6.70
C ALA A 44 3.37 -0.63 -7.25
N LEU A 45 2.15 -0.10 -7.17
CA LEU A 45 1.85 1.28 -7.57
C LEU A 45 2.53 2.29 -6.63
N ASP A 46 2.52 2.07 -5.32
CA ASP A 46 3.20 2.96 -4.37
C ASP A 46 4.72 2.92 -4.55
N ALA A 47 5.28 1.75 -4.88
CA ALA A 47 6.70 1.64 -5.21
C ALA A 47 7.03 2.46 -6.47
N ASP A 48 6.21 2.34 -7.52
CA ASP A 48 6.34 3.10 -8.77
C ASP A 48 6.24 4.61 -8.56
N HIS A 49 5.30 5.07 -7.72
CA HIS A 49 5.13 6.48 -7.38
C HIS A 49 6.17 7.05 -6.40
N GLY A 50 7.07 6.23 -5.85
CA GLY A 50 8.04 6.68 -4.85
C GLY A 50 7.46 6.86 -3.43
N ALA A 51 6.29 6.27 -3.15
CA ALA A 51 5.59 6.39 -1.88
C ALA A 51 6.08 5.36 -0.84
N GLU A 52 7.27 5.58 -0.27
CA GLU A 52 7.94 4.65 0.66
C GLU A 52 7.05 4.21 1.85
N ASN A 53 6.39 5.14 2.53
CA ASN A 53 5.50 4.82 3.65
C ASN A 53 4.28 3.99 3.20
N GLY A 54 3.78 4.25 2.00
CA GLY A 54 2.67 3.53 1.41
C GLY A 54 3.04 2.08 1.10
N VAL A 55 4.20 1.85 0.47
CA VAL A 55 4.79 0.52 0.28
C VAL A 55 4.89 -0.24 1.60
N LYS A 56 5.40 0.42 2.66
CA LYS A 56 5.58 -0.19 3.99
C LYS A 56 4.24 -0.67 4.56
N VAL A 57 3.23 0.20 4.56
CA VAL A 57 1.89 -0.09 5.10
C VAL A 57 1.22 -1.21 4.30
N LEU A 58 1.26 -1.13 2.97
CA LEU A 58 0.63 -2.11 2.09
C LEU A 58 1.31 -3.48 2.16
N ALA A 59 2.63 -3.54 2.37
CA ALA A 59 3.34 -4.79 2.58
C ALA A 59 2.87 -5.49 3.87
N MET A 60 2.72 -4.72 4.95
CA MET A 60 2.21 -5.25 6.22
C MET A 60 0.76 -5.73 6.09
N GLN A 61 -0.09 -4.99 5.39
CA GLN A 61 -1.48 -5.38 5.11
C GLN A 61 -1.55 -6.62 4.21
N ALA A 62 -0.72 -6.71 3.18
CA ALA A 62 -0.63 -7.88 2.31
C ALA A 62 -0.25 -9.13 3.11
N MET A 63 0.78 -9.08 3.95
CA MET A 63 1.18 -10.21 4.79
C MET A 63 0.10 -10.58 5.81
N ALA A 64 -0.58 -9.59 6.42
CA ALA A 64 -1.71 -9.84 7.31
C ALA A 64 -2.88 -10.55 6.59
N ALA A 65 -3.04 -10.29 5.29
CA ALA A 65 -4.00 -10.97 4.41
C ALA A 65 -3.46 -12.31 3.83
N GLY A 66 -2.28 -12.77 4.26
CA GLY A 66 -1.70 -14.05 3.86
C GLY A 66 -0.79 -14.01 2.64
N ALA A 67 -0.30 -12.84 2.23
CA ALA A 67 0.76 -12.74 1.23
C ALA A 67 2.11 -13.23 1.79
N THR A 68 2.92 -13.89 0.98
CA THR A 68 4.29 -14.26 1.37
C THR A 68 5.30 -13.16 1.02
N LYS A 69 6.51 -13.26 1.60
CA LYS A 69 7.62 -12.36 1.26
C LYS A 69 7.99 -12.47 -0.23
N GLU A 70 7.89 -13.67 -0.80
CA GLU A 70 8.13 -13.94 -2.20
C GLU A 70 7.10 -13.24 -3.10
N GLU A 71 5.81 -13.29 -2.74
CA GLU A 71 4.75 -12.58 -3.47
C GLU A 71 4.98 -11.04 -3.45
N ILE A 72 5.47 -10.49 -2.33
CA ILE A 72 5.89 -9.07 -2.25
C ILE A 72 7.03 -8.79 -3.22
N MET A 73 8.06 -9.65 -3.27
CA MET A 73 9.19 -9.45 -4.17
C MET A 73 8.80 -9.60 -5.65
N GLU A 74 7.81 -10.43 -5.97
CA GLU A 74 7.23 -10.49 -7.32
C GLU A 74 6.50 -9.19 -7.69
N ALA A 75 5.74 -8.60 -6.76
CA ALA A 75 5.12 -7.28 -6.98
C ALA A 75 6.17 -6.18 -7.21
N VAL A 76 7.28 -6.17 -6.44
CA VAL A 76 8.40 -5.24 -6.67
C VAL A 76 9.06 -5.48 -8.03
N ARG A 77 9.17 -6.74 -8.49
CA ARG A 77 9.69 -7.06 -9.83
C ARG A 77 8.79 -6.52 -10.94
N ILE A 78 7.47 -6.58 -10.76
CA ILE A 78 6.49 -5.97 -11.68
C ILE A 78 6.66 -4.46 -11.68
N ALA A 79 6.76 -3.82 -10.51
CA ALA A 79 6.99 -2.38 -10.39
C ALA A 79 8.30 -1.95 -11.09
N ASN A 80 9.38 -2.73 -10.97
CA ASN A 80 10.63 -2.47 -11.71
C ASN A 80 10.46 -2.62 -13.22
N TYR A 81 9.71 -3.64 -13.68
CA TYR A 81 9.51 -3.86 -15.11
C TYR A 81 8.74 -2.70 -15.77
N ILE A 82 7.77 -2.11 -15.07
CA ILE A 82 6.96 -1.00 -15.57
C ILE A 82 7.62 0.36 -15.31
N GLY A 83 8.06 0.61 -14.08
CA GLY A 83 8.55 1.90 -13.58
C GLY A 83 10.06 2.12 -13.61
N GLY A 84 10.83 1.05 -13.84
CA GLY A 84 12.28 1.08 -13.77
C GLY A 84 12.83 1.12 -12.33
N ILE A 85 14.13 1.36 -12.22
CA ILE A 85 14.90 1.12 -11.00
C ILE A 85 14.48 1.97 -9.79
N GLY A 86 13.83 3.13 -10.02
CA GLY A 86 13.35 3.99 -8.95
C GLY A 86 12.41 3.27 -7.98
N SER A 87 11.52 2.42 -8.51
CA SER A 87 10.57 1.66 -7.69
C SER A 87 11.26 0.63 -6.79
N VAL A 88 12.39 0.06 -7.24
CA VAL A 88 13.18 -0.89 -6.44
C VAL A 88 13.83 -0.19 -5.26
N TYR A 89 14.37 1.01 -5.43
CA TYR A 89 14.95 1.78 -4.33
C TYR A 89 13.90 2.21 -3.31
N THR A 90 12.73 2.66 -3.77
CA THR A 90 11.57 2.95 -2.91
C THR A 90 11.18 1.72 -2.09
N ALA A 91 11.03 0.56 -2.75
CA ALA A 91 10.69 -0.68 -2.07
C ALA A 91 11.78 -1.13 -1.09
N ALA A 92 13.06 -1.03 -1.46
CA ALA A 92 14.17 -1.41 -0.60
C ALA A 92 14.24 -0.57 0.69
N ASN A 93 13.95 0.74 0.61
CA ASN A 93 13.89 1.57 1.80
C ASN A 93 12.69 1.23 2.68
N ALA A 94 11.51 1.08 2.07
CA ALA A 94 10.27 0.76 2.78
C ALA A 94 10.32 -0.58 3.52
N LEU A 95 10.94 -1.59 2.91
CA LEU A 95 10.89 -2.98 3.36
C LEU A 95 12.06 -3.39 4.27
N ARG A 96 13.01 -2.49 4.53
CA ARG A 96 14.25 -2.78 5.29
C ARG A 96 14.01 -3.45 6.66
N ASP A 97 12.96 -3.05 7.35
CA ASP A 97 12.62 -3.56 8.69
C ASP A 97 11.47 -4.59 8.66
N ILE A 98 11.04 -5.02 7.47
CA ILE A 98 9.91 -5.92 7.26
C ILE A 98 10.39 -7.29 6.73
N LEU A 99 11.28 -7.27 5.75
CA LEU A 99 11.77 -8.46 5.05
C LEU A 99 13.11 -8.92 5.60
#